data_AF-A0A7X6L4Q1-F1
#
_entry.id   AF-A0A7X6L4Q1-F1
#
_cell.length_a   1.000
_cell.length_b   1.000
_cell.length_c   1.000
_cell.angle_alpha   90.00
_cell.angle_beta   90.00
_cell.angle_gamma   90.00
#
_symmetry.space_group_name_H-M   'P 1'
#
loop_
_entity.id
_entity.type
_entity.pdbx_description
1 polymer ?
#
loop_
_entity_poly.entity_id
_entity_poly.type
_entity_poly.pdbx_seq_one_letter_code
_entity_poly.pdbx_strand_id
1 'polypeptide(L)'
;MVIPTLVAAAVSGCSDDTSASEAATATSTVAAPSVPATTTGARDEEVADSGIRILLGESKKVPVPPDVVLDIRAPVAWGQAANGIRCTVTDSSGRNEDLRSSDAKKTEAFGGTEWVTVWTFSSVPNSDVTVGCRDPESKIAADHREPYLRVVPRVIVPIAAPQR
;
A
#
# COMPACT_ATOMS: atom_id res chain seq x y z
N MET A 1 -67.14 -14.13 -7.27
CA MET A 1 -67.41 -12.96 -6.41
C MET A 1 -66.94 -13.37 -5.03
N VAL A 2 -65.84 -12.86 -4.46
CA VAL A 2 -65.51 -11.46 -4.14
C VAL A 2 -63.96 -11.29 -4.11
N ILE A 3 -63.46 -10.13 -4.56
CA ILE A 3 -62.09 -9.54 -4.41
C ILE A 3 -62.38 -8.10 -3.89
N PRO A 4 -61.55 -7.32 -3.14
CA PRO A 4 -60.07 -7.29 -2.89
C PRO A 4 -59.72 -7.14 -1.37
N THR A 5 -58.50 -6.89 -0.85
CA THR A 5 -57.57 -5.75 -1.08
C THR A 5 -56.26 -5.89 -0.27
N LEU A 6 -55.18 -5.28 -0.80
CA LEU A 6 -53.80 -5.14 -0.29
C LEU A 6 -53.63 -4.30 0.99
N VAL A 7 -52.54 -4.54 1.74
CA VAL A 7 -51.77 -3.49 2.45
C VAL A 7 -50.27 -3.84 2.49
N ALA A 8 -49.43 -2.88 2.09
CA ALA A 8 -47.97 -2.88 2.19
C ALA A 8 -47.53 -2.24 3.53
N ALA A 9 -46.46 -2.75 4.14
CA ALA A 9 -45.86 -2.18 5.34
C ALA A 9 -44.53 -1.50 5.00
N ALA A 10 -44.49 -0.18 5.13
CA ALA A 10 -43.27 0.62 5.23
C ALA A 10 -43.22 1.17 6.66
N VAL A 11 -42.09 0.98 7.36
CA VAL A 11 -41.83 1.67 8.64
C VAL A 11 -40.58 2.51 8.49
N SER A 12 -40.80 3.82 8.36
CA SER A 12 -39.82 4.88 8.59
C SER A 12 -39.86 5.23 10.08
N GLY A 13 -38.79 4.96 10.80
CA GLY A 13 -38.62 5.39 12.19
C GLY A 13 -37.97 6.76 12.26
N CYS A 14 -38.78 7.80 12.46
CA CYS A 14 -38.35 9.08 13.02
C CYS A 14 -39.10 9.25 14.35
N SER A 15 -38.37 9.29 15.47
CA SER A 15 -38.90 9.78 16.74
C SER A 15 -38.20 11.10 17.05
N ASP A 16 -38.94 12.19 16.82
CA ASP A 16 -38.74 13.47 17.49
C ASP A 16 -39.68 13.50 18.70
N ASP A 17 -39.16 13.81 19.88
CA ASP A 17 -39.95 14.17 21.07
C ASP A 17 -39.46 15.52 21.62
N THR A 18 -40.39 16.25 22.21
CA THR A 18 -40.55 17.70 22.15
C THR A 18 -40.31 18.38 23.51
N SER A 19 -39.60 19.50 23.47
CA SER A 19 -39.64 20.71 24.33
C SER A 19 -39.64 20.60 25.87
N ALA A 20 -38.72 21.32 26.52
CA ALA A 20 -39.03 22.65 27.07
C ALA A 20 -37.81 23.38 27.65
N SER A 21 -37.78 24.67 27.33
CA SER A 21 -36.99 25.82 27.77
C SER A 21 -36.36 25.83 29.16
N GLU A 22 -35.17 26.42 29.28
CA GLU A 22 -34.96 27.64 30.08
C GLU A 22 -33.64 28.35 29.73
N ALA A 23 -33.66 29.68 29.86
CA ALA A 23 -32.67 30.60 29.34
C ALA A 23 -31.43 30.74 30.24
N ALA A 24 -30.26 30.92 29.61
CA ALA A 24 -29.15 31.63 30.22
C ALA A 24 -28.39 32.43 29.15
N THR A 25 -28.41 33.74 29.33
CA THR A 25 -27.62 34.75 28.62
C THR A 25 -26.12 34.50 28.80
N ALA A 26 -25.35 34.37 27.72
CA ALA A 26 -23.95 34.78 27.68
C ALA A 26 -23.44 34.96 26.24
N THR A 27 -22.96 36.16 25.99
CA THR A 27 -22.24 36.68 24.83
C THR A 27 -20.98 35.89 24.50
N SER A 28 -20.74 35.56 23.22
CA SER A 28 -19.49 35.90 22.49
C SER A 28 -19.41 35.19 21.14
N THR A 29 -19.34 36.01 20.09
CA THR A 29 -18.82 35.67 18.76
C THR A 29 -17.38 35.16 18.87
N VAL A 30 -17.13 33.91 18.47
CA VAL A 30 -15.85 33.48 17.89
C VAL A 30 -16.16 32.52 16.75
N ALA A 31 -15.80 32.95 15.54
CA ALA A 31 -15.82 32.14 14.34
C ALA A 31 -14.93 30.90 14.53
N ALA A 32 -15.50 29.71 14.36
CA ALA A 32 -14.72 28.49 14.21
C ALA A 32 -14.11 28.48 12.80
N PRO A 33 -12.77 28.48 12.64
CA PRO A 33 -12.19 28.20 11.35
C PRO A 33 -12.47 26.74 11.03
N SER A 34 -13.13 26.50 9.89
CA SER A 34 -13.22 25.19 9.25
C SER A 34 -11.80 24.76 8.86
N VAL A 35 -11.10 24.08 9.77
CA VAL A 35 -9.86 23.39 9.44
C VAL A 35 -10.28 22.08 8.78
N PRO A 36 -9.98 21.86 7.49
CA PRO A 36 -10.21 20.56 6.89
C PRO A 36 -9.33 19.57 7.67
N ALA A 37 -9.95 18.53 8.21
CA ALA A 37 -9.26 17.38 8.79
C ALA A 37 -8.30 16.86 7.73
N THR A 38 -7.05 17.29 7.84
CA THR A 38 -5.95 16.73 7.07
C THR A 38 -5.76 15.37 7.70
N THR A 39 -6.34 14.35 7.07
CA THR A 39 -5.98 12.96 7.33
C THR A 39 -4.50 12.87 6.95
N THR A 40 -3.64 13.20 7.91
CA THR A 40 -2.23 12.84 7.89
C THR A 40 -2.23 11.32 7.90
N GLY A 41 -2.28 10.75 6.70
CA GLY A 41 -2.06 9.34 6.48
C GLY A 41 -0.80 8.97 7.23
N ALA A 42 -0.92 7.94 8.07
CA ALA A 42 0.15 7.41 8.86
C ALA A 42 1.42 7.32 8.00
N ARG A 43 2.37 8.21 8.29
CA ARG A 43 3.75 8.04 7.87
C ARG A 43 4.29 6.85 8.64
N ASP A 44 4.00 5.68 8.12
CA ASP A 44 4.90 4.51 8.20
C ASP A 44 6.09 4.81 7.27
N GLU A 45 6.79 5.92 7.54
CA GLU A 45 8.04 6.30 6.89
C GLU A 45 9.17 5.65 7.68
N GLU A 46 9.21 4.31 7.73
CA GLU A 46 10.48 3.60 7.92
C GLU A 46 11.14 3.49 6.54
N VAL A 47 11.50 4.63 5.96
CA VAL A 47 12.45 4.71 4.84
C VAL A 47 13.79 5.10 5.45
N ALA A 48 14.36 4.19 6.22
CA ALA A 48 15.75 4.26 6.66
C ALA A 48 16.30 2.82 6.66
N ASP A 49 17.17 2.54 5.68
CA ASP A 49 17.93 1.30 5.46
C ASP A 49 17.19 -0.04 5.24
N SER A 50 15.87 -0.12 5.47
CA SER A 50 15.16 -1.41 5.53
C SER A 50 14.27 -1.75 4.33
N GLY A 51 13.90 -0.77 3.51
CA GLY A 51 12.96 -0.94 2.39
C GLY A 51 11.51 -1.12 2.82
N ILE A 52 10.58 -0.86 1.90
CA ILE A 52 9.15 -0.74 2.20
C ILE A 52 8.47 -2.12 2.24
N ARG A 53 7.80 -2.44 3.34
CA ARG A 53 7.02 -3.68 3.51
C ARG A 53 5.71 -3.64 2.72
N ILE A 54 5.46 -4.70 1.95
CA ILE A 54 4.22 -4.94 1.20
C ILE A 54 3.68 -6.32 1.57
N LEU A 55 2.48 -6.38 2.13
CA LEU A 55 1.83 -7.65 2.42
C LEU A 55 1.42 -8.34 1.11
N LEU A 56 1.62 -9.66 1.07
CA LEU A 56 1.20 -10.47 -0.06
C LEU A 56 -0.34 -10.46 -0.17
N GLY A 57 -0.87 -10.13 -1.34
CA GLY A 57 -2.30 -9.93 -1.57
C GLY A 57 -2.73 -8.45 -1.47
N GLU A 58 -1.89 -7.57 -0.96
CA GLU A 58 -2.15 -6.14 -0.88
C GLU A 58 -1.39 -5.34 -1.94
N SER A 59 -1.70 -4.05 -2.03
CA SER A 59 -0.96 -3.08 -2.84
C SER A 59 -0.59 -1.88 -1.98
N LYS A 60 0.65 -1.39 -2.11
CA LYS A 60 1.16 -0.24 -1.35
C LYS A 60 1.79 0.78 -2.30
N LYS A 61 1.64 2.07 -1.97
CA LYS A 61 2.39 3.14 -2.64
C LYS A 61 3.83 3.14 -2.16
N VAL A 62 4.76 3.26 -3.09
CA VAL A 62 6.21 3.23 -2.86
C VAL A 62 6.79 4.47 -3.54
N PRO A 63 7.39 5.42 -2.80
CA PRO A 63 8.14 6.52 -3.39
C PRO A 63 9.37 5.99 -4.13
N VAL A 64 9.71 6.65 -5.24
CA VAL A 64 10.86 6.35 -6.09
C VAL A 64 11.94 7.40 -5.85
N PRO A 65 13.03 7.06 -5.13
CA PRO A 65 14.18 7.95 -4.98
C PRO A 65 14.85 8.32 -6.31
N PRO A 66 15.66 9.38 -6.35
CA PRO A 66 16.51 9.66 -7.52
C PRO A 66 17.62 8.62 -7.67
N ASP A 67 18.01 8.35 -8.92
CA ASP A 67 19.18 7.54 -9.29
C ASP A 67 19.23 6.11 -8.70
N VAL A 68 18.05 5.48 -8.53
CA VAL A 68 17.93 4.11 -8.05
C VAL A 68 17.18 3.21 -9.03
N VAL A 69 17.48 1.91 -8.95
CA VAL A 69 16.55 0.83 -9.31
C VAL A 69 15.92 0.28 -8.04
N LEU A 70 14.68 -0.17 -8.14
CA LEU A 70 13.95 -0.76 -7.03
C LEU A 70 13.96 -2.29 -7.19
N ASP A 71 14.38 -2.97 -6.12
CA ASP A 71 14.36 -4.42 -6.03
C ASP A 71 13.20 -4.86 -5.14
N ILE A 72 12.34 -5.74 -5.65
CA ILE A 72 11.34 -6.44 -4.84
C ILE A 72 11.99 -7.72 -4.32
N ARG A 73 12.01 -7.89 -3.01
CA ARG A 73 12.66 -8.98 -2.31
C ARG A 73 11.69 -9.83 -1.52
N ALA A 74 11.94 -11.13 -1.51
CA ALA A 74 11.22 -12.12 -0.74
C ALA A 74 12.15 -12.81 0.27
N PRO A 75 11.64 -13.32 1.41
CA PRO A 75 12.43 -14.15 2.31
C PRO A 75 12.99 -15.38 1.61
N VAL A 76 14.27 -15.69 1.83
CA VAL A 76 14.91 -16.92 1.31
C VAL A 76 14.23 -18.18 1.85
N ALA A 77 13.66 -18.10 3.07
CA ALA A 77 12.91 -19.19 3.68
C ALA A 77 11.71 -19.68 2.85
N TRP A 78 11.17 -18.84 1.94
CA TRP A 78 10.11 -19.26 1.02
C TRP A 78 10.63 -20.16 -0.11
N GLY A 79 11.94 -20.23 -0.32
CA GLY A 79 12.57 -21.12 -1.28
C GLY A 79 11.98 -21.00 -2.68
N GLN A 80 11.61 -22.15 -3.27
CA GLN A 80 11.03 -22.20 -4.62
C GLN A 80 9.64 -21.56 -4.71
N ALA A 81 8.90 -21.41 -3.60
CA ALA A 81 7.59 -20.78 -3.61
C ALA A 81 7.68 -19.30 -4.02
N ALA A 82 8.80 -18.64 -3.73
CA ALA A 82 9.04 -17.24 -4.13
C ALA A 82 8.98 -17.04 -5.67
N ASN A 83 9.34 -18.06 -6.47
CA ASN A 83 9.26 -18.02 -7.93
C ASN A 83 7.82 -18.01 -8.47
N GLY A 84 6.86 -18.47 -7.66
CA GLY A 84 5.43 -18.43 -7.96
C GLY A 84 4.81 -17.05 -7.78
N ILE A 85 5.47 -16.14 -7.06
CA ILE A 85 4.96 -14.80 -6.79
C ILE A 85 4.82 -14.02 -8.09
N ARG A 86 3.70 -13.31 -8.22
CA ARG A 86 3.43 -12.37 -9.31
C ARG A 86 3.26 -10.99 -8.73
N CYS A 87 4.16 -10.09 -9.13
CA CYS A 87 4.07 -8.69 -8.77
C CYS A 87 3.59 -7.86 -9.96
N THR A 88 2.93 -6.76 -9.66
CA THR A 88 2.53 -5.71 -10.60
C THR A 88 3.00 -4.39 -10.00
N VAL A 89 3.59 -3.56 -10.83
CA VAL A 89 4.00 -2.20 -10.47
C VAL A 89 3.35 -1.25 -11.46
N THR A 90 2.59 -0.27 -10.97
CA THR A 90 2.01 0.78 -11.79
C THR A 90 2.55 2.14 -11.41
N ASP A 91 2.88 2.97 -12.41
CA ASP A 91 3.27 4.35 -12.18
C ASP A 91 2.07 5.24 -11.84
N SER A 92 2.35 6.52 -11.56
CA SER A 92 1.32 7.51 -11.23
C SER A 92 0.31 7.78 -12.36
N SER A 93 0.63 7.37 -13.60
CA SER A 93 -0.29 7.43 -14.75
C SER A 93 -1.17 6.18 -14.90
N GLY A 94 -0.92 5.16 -14.07
CA GLY A 94 -1.61 3.86 -14.12
C GLY A 94 -1.01 2.89 -15.14
N ARG A 95 0.15 3.21 -15.74
CA ARG A 95 0.86 2.33 -16.68
C ARG A 95 1.69 1.32 -15.90
N ASN A 96 1.72 0.08 -16.37
CA ASN A 96 2.57 -0.96 -15.79
C ASN A 96 4.05 -0.69 -16.09
N GLU A 97 4.90 -0.80 -15.08
CA GLU A 97 6.35 -0.80 -15.23
C GLU A 97 6.87 -2.16 -15.67
N ASP A 98 8.04 -2.16 -16.32
CA ASP A 98 8.74 -3.36 -16.74
C ASP A 98 9.40 -4.04 -15.54
N LEU A 99 8.88 -5.21 -15.15
CA LEU A 99 9.45 -6.03 -14.09
C LEU A 99 10.39 -7.08 -14.68
N ARG A 100 11.66 -7.00 -14.31
CA ARG A 100 12.66 -7.99 -14.70
C ARG A 100 12.83 -9.01 -13.61
N SER A 101 12.65 -10.28 -13.94
CA SER A 101 12.97 -11.38 -13.04
C SER A 101 14.45 -11.31 -12.68
N SER A 102 14.77 -11.42 -11.40
CA SER A 102 16.17 -11.38 -10.98
C SER A 102 16.75 -12.79 -10.98
N ASP A 103 17.71 -13.04 -11.88
CA ASP A 103 18.55 -14.23 -11.82
C ASP A 103 19.63 -14.11 -10.73
N ALA A 104 19.76 -12.91 -10.14
CA ALA A 104 20.77 -12.60 -9.14
C ALA A 104 20.38 -13.20 -7.79
N LYS A 105 21.01 -14.33 -7.45
CA LYS A 105 20.92 -15.01 -6.13
C LYS A 105 21.60 -14.24 -5.00
N LYS A 106 21.74 -12.91 -5.11
CA LYS A 106 22.37 -12.12 -4.05
C LYS A 106 21.41 -12.08 -2.87
N THR A 107 21.74 -12.86 -1.85
CA THR A 107 21.06 -12.82 -0.57
C THR A 107 21.60 -11.67 0.27
N GLU A 108 20.71 -10.97 0.97
CA GLU A 108 21.08 -9.93 1.92
C GLU A 108 20.33 -10.15 3.23
N ALA A 109 21.05 -10.06 4.35
CA ALA A 109 20.46 -10.24 5.67
C ALA A 109 19.93 -8.91 6.19
N PHE A 110 18.66 -8.89 6.59
CA PHE A 110 18.03 -7.74 7.22
C PHE A 110 17.10 -8.21 8.35
N GLY A 111 17.28 -7.65 9.55
CA GLY A 111 16.44 -7.97 10.71
C GLY A 111 16.47 -9.45 11.11
N GLY A 112 17.60 -10.14 10.89
CA GLY A 112 17.75 -11.58 11.15
C GLY A 112 17.13 -12.49 10.07
N THR A 113 16.54 -11.91 9.03
CA THR A 113 15.97 -12.65 7.89
C THR A 113 16.85 -12.49 6.66
N GLU A 114 17.09 -13.57 5.94
CA GLU A 114 17.74 -13.54 4.63
C GLU A 114 16.72 -13.24 3.54
N TRP A 115 17.05 -12.31 2.65
CA TRP A 115 16.19 -11.83 1.57
C TRP A 115 16.86 -12.05 0.22
N VAL A 116 16.08 -12.45 -0.79
CA VAL A 116 16.52 -12.58 -2.17
C VAL A 116 15.67 -11.69 -3.08
N THR A 117 16.30 -11.05 -4.07
CA THR A 117 15.58 -10.28 -5.08
C THR A 117 14.82 -11.22 -6.01
N VAL A 118 13.52 -10.97 -6.16
CA VAL A 118 12.64 -11.72 -7.08
C VAL A 118 12.32 -10.90 -8.33
N TRP A 119 12.21 -9.58 -8.19
CA TRP A 119 11.95 -8.66 -9.31
C TRP A 119 12.80 -7.40 -9.15
N THR A 120 13.20 -6.82 -10.27
CA THR A 120 13.82 -5.49 -10.33
C THR A 120 13.04 -4.63 -11.32
N PHE A 121 12.83 -3.37 -10.99
CA PHE A 121 12.23 -2.39 -11.89
C PHE A 121 12.84 -1.00 -11.70
N SER A 122 12.61 -0.14 -12.67
CA SER A 122 12.92 1.29 -12.62
C SER A 122 11.64 2.06 -12.92
N SER A 123 11.50 3.24 -12.33
CA SER A 123 10.42 4.17 -12.65
C SER A 123 10.95 5.60 -12.64
N VAL A 124 10.09 6.57 -12.90
CA VAL A 124 10.45 7.98 -12.94
C VAL A 124 10.91 8.44 -11.54
N PRO A 125 12.10 9.05 -11.40
CA PRO A 125 12.57 9.61 -10.14
C PRO A 125 11.60 10.61 -9.51
N ASN A 126 11.60 10.70 -8.17
CA ASN A 126 10.79 11.64 -7.39
C ASN A 126 9.28 11.53 -7.67
N SER A 127 8.83 10.31 -7.96
CA SER A 127 7.42 9.96 -8.14
C SER A 127 7.01 8.83 -7.21
N ASP A 128 5.72 8.46 -7.23
CA ASP A 128 5.21 7.28 -6.54
C ASP A 128 4.80 6.20 -7.56
N VAL A 129 5.09 4.94 -7.21
CA VAL A 129 4.51 3.77 -7.87
C VAL A 129 3.58 3.02 -6.91
N THR A 130 2.62 2.28 -7.44
CA THR A 130 1.83 1.31 -6.67
C THR A 130 2.35 -0.08 -6.95
N VAL A 131 2.80 -0.78 -5.90
CA VAL A 131 3.34 -2.12 -5.99
C VAL A 131 2.37 -3.09 -5.31
N GLY A 132 1.96 -4.13 -6.02
CA GLY A 132 1.14 -5.21 -5.47
C GLY A 132 1.71 -6.56 -5.85
N CYS A 133 1.76 -7.50 -4.91
CA CYS A 133 2.29 -8.84 -5.14
C CYS A 133 1.31 -9.88 -4.63
N ARG A 134 1.12 -10.96 -5.39
CA ARG A 134 0.23 -12.08 -5.05
C ARG A 134 0.94 -13.41 -5.23
N ASP A 135 0.52 -14.41 -4.47
CA ASP A 135 0.90 -15.80 -4.65
C ASP A 135 -0.31 -16.58 -5.18
N PRO A 136 -0.39 -16.78 -6.50
CA PRO A 136 -1.56 -17.42 -7.13
C PRO A 136 -1.74 -18.88 -6.71
N GLU A 137 -0.68 -19.54 -6.25
CA GLU A 137 -0.70 -20.94 -5.87
C GLU A 137 -0.91 -21.14 -4.36
N SER A 138 -0.98 -20.04 -3.60
CA SER A 138 -1.18 -20.01 -2.14
C SER A 138 -0.18 -20.87 -1.35
N LYS A 139 1.01 -21.10 -1.89
CA LYS A 139 2.10 -21.88 -1.29
C LYS A 139 2.77 -21.18 -0.10
N ILE A 140 2.65 -19.86 -0.02
CA ILE A 140 3.30 -19.03 1.01
C ILE A 140 2.29 -18.65 2.09
N ALA A 141 1.08 -18.25 1.70
CA ALA A 141 0.06 -17.80 2.64
C ALA A 141 -0.46 -18.91 3.57
N ALA A 142 -0.33 -20.19 3.17
CA ALA A 142 -0.73 -21.31 4.00
C ALA A 142 0.12 -21.48 5.27
N ASP A 143 1.43 -21.17 5.18
CA ASP A 143 2.40 -21.42 6.26
C ASP A 143 2.84 -20.14 6.99
N HIS A 144 2.37 -18.97 6.54
CA HIS A 144 2.76 -17.67 7.07
C HIS A 144 1.53 -16.80 7.32
N ARG A 145 1.37 -16.29 8.55
CA ARG A 145 0.20 -15.50 8.95
C ARG A 145 0.12 -14.13 8.27
N GLU A 146 1.27 -13.50 8.05
CA GLU A 146 1.37 -12.17 7.42
C GLU A 146 2.57 -12.13 6.45
N PRO A 147 2.53 -12.90 5.35
CA PRO A 147 3.64 -12.97 4.41
C PRO A 147 3.82 -11.62 3.73
N TYR A 148 5.06 -11.16 3.64
CA TYR A 148 5.37 -9.85 3.07
C TYR A 148 6.66 -9.83 2.27
N LEU A 149 6.67 -8.97 1.26
CA LEU A 149 7.84 -8.62 0.47
C LEU A 149 8.38 -7.26 0.89
N ARG A 150 9.62 -6.98 0.51
CA ARG A 150 10.25 -5.67 0.69
C ARG A 150 10.59 -5.05 -0.66
N VAL A 151 10.33 -3.75 -0.80
CA VAL A 151 10.81 -2.96 -1.94
C VAL A 151 12.00 -2.14 -1.47
N VAL A 152 13.17 -2.43 -2.03
CA VAL A 152 14.46 -1.88 -1.59
C VAL A 152 15.07 -1.05 -2.71
N PRO A 153 15.34 0.25 -2.50
CA PRO A 153 16.12 1.05 -3.42
C PRO A 153 17.57 0.56 -3.50
N ARG A 154 18.11 0.46 -4.71
CA ARG A 154 19.52 0.17 -4.98
C ARG A 154 20.09 1.27 -5.87
N VAL A 155 21.09 1.97 -5.33
CA VAL A 155 21.78 3.07 -6.02
C VAL A 155 22.45 2.58 -7.30
N ILE A 156 22.22 3.30 -8.39
CA ILE A 156 22.94 3.13 -9.65
C ILE A 156 24.13 4.09 -9.60
N VAL A 157 25.34 3.57 -9.40
CA VAL A 157 26.53 4.40 -9.51
C VAL A 157 26.86 4.55 -11.00
N PRO A 158 26.84 5.76 -11.57
CA PRO A 158 27.24 5.95 -12.96
C PRO A 158 28.68 5.49 -13.15
N ILE A 159 28.93 4.62 -14.12
CA ILE A 159 30.30 4.32 -14.54
C ILE A 159 30.81 5.58 -15.23
N ALA A 160 31.87 6.19 -14.66
CA ALA A 160 32.50 7.35 -15.27
C ALA A 160 32.87 7.02 -16.72
N ALA A 161 32.50 7.89 -17.65
CA ALA A 161 32.86 7.71 -19.05
C ALA A 161 34.40 7.60 -19.17
N PRO A 162 34.92 6.66 -19.98
CA PRO A 162 36.37 6.53 -20.15
C PRO A 162 36.94 7.86 -20.61
N GLN A 163 37.92 8.37 -19.86
CA GLN A 163 38.69 9.55 -20.23
C GLN A 163 39.40 9.23 -21.55
N ARG A 164 39.10 10.01 -22.60
CA ARG A 164 39.74 9.88 -23.91
C ARG A 164 41.17 10.41 -23.90
#